data_AF-A0A7W9CMT5-F1
#
_entry.id   AF-A0A7W9CMT5-F1
#
_cell.length_a   1.000
_cell.length_b   1.000
_cell.length_c   1.000
_cell.angle_alpha   90.00
_cell.angle_beta   90.00
_cell.angle_gamma   90.00
#
_symmetry.space_group_name_H-M   'P 1'
#
loop_
_entity.id
_entity.type
_entity.pdbx_description
1 polymer ?
#
loop_
_entity_poly.entity_id
_entity_poly.type
_entity_poly.pdbx_seq_one_letter_code
_entity_poly.pdbx_strand_id
1 'polypeptide(L)' 'MSVSSPDTTGLDRKDLARSYLKMAGNEHRTIQAQLEESASKRAHFAAIGRKHGITYREIAEHYGVTEGAVRQMLKRIGGE' A
#
# COMPACT_ATOMS: atom_id res chain seq x y z
N MET A 1 -23.75 17.25 -0.22
CA MET A 1 -24.01 15.81 -0.45
C MET A 1 -24.10 15.14 0.91
N SER A 2 -25.32 14.87 1.38
CA SER A 2 -25.57 14.20 2.66
C SER A 2 -25.51 12.69 2.44
N VAL A 3 -24.61 12.00 3.14
CA VAL A 3 -24.64 10.54 3.21
C VAL A 3 -25.80 10.14 4.12
N SER A 4 -26.90 9.69 3.53
CA SER A 4 -28.04 9.15 4.28
C SER A 4 -27.59 7.96 5.12
N SER A 5 -27.76 8.08 6.44
CA SER A 5 -27.58 6.96 7.36
C SER A 5 -28.60 5.85 7.03
N PRO A 6 -28.19 4.57 6.95
CA PRO A 6 -29.13 3.48 6.74
C PRO A 6 -30.09 3.39 7.93
N ASP A 7 -31.39 3.30 7.63
CA ASP A 7 -32.43 3.03 8.63
C ASP A 7 -32.17 1.64 9.23
N THR A 8 -31.86 1.59 10.52
CA THR A 8 -31.43 0.37 11.26
C THR A 8 -32.53 -0.15 12.18
N THR A 9 -33.77 0.28 11.95
CA THR A 9 -34.93 0.00 12.81
C THR A 9 -35.38 -1.46 12.64
N GLY A 10 -34.64 -2.40 13.23
CA GLY A 10 -34.96 -3.83 13.25
C GLY A 10 -33.77 -4.79 13.07
N LEU A 11 -32.56 -4.29 12.78
CA LEU A 11 -31.36 -5.12 12.70
C LEU A 11 -30.76 -5.36 14.09
N ASP A 12 -30.52 -6.63 14.43
CA ASP A 12 -29.79 -6.99 15.65
C ASP A 12 -28.45 -6.25 15.66
N ARG A 13 -28.15 -5.56 16.76
CA ARG A 13 -26.95 -4.70 16.87
C ARG A 13 -25.67 -5.45 16.52
N LYS A 14 -25.64 -6.78 16.71
CA LYS A 14 -24.50 -7.63 16.34
C LYS A 14 -24.34 -7.78 14.83
N ASP A 15 -25.43 -7.85 14.07
CA ASP A 15 -25.38 -7.95 12.60
C ASP A 15 -24.94 -6.63 11.95
N LEU A 16 -25.37 -5.51 12.54
CA LEU A 16 -24.87 -4.19 12.14
C LEU A 16 -23.36 -4.06 12.43
N ALA A 17 -22.91 -4.47 13.63
CA ALA A 17 -21.48 -4.46 13.98
C ALA A 17 -20.64 -5.36 13.06
N ARG A 18 -21.12 -6.58 12.74
CA ARG A 18 -20.48 -7.49 11.78
C ARG A 18 -20.37 -6.85 10.40
N SER A 19 -21.39 -6.13 9.96
CA SER A 19 -21.39 -5.44 8.66
C SER A 19 -20.33 -4.35 8.61
N TYR A 20 -20.20 -3.53 9.67
CA TYR A 20 -19.13 -2.53 9.77
C TYR A 20 -17.72 -3.16 9.76
N LEU A 21 -17.51 -4.23 10.52
CA LEU A 21 -16.23 -4.94 10.54
C LEU A 21 -15.88 -5.53 9.16
N LYS A 22 -16.87 -6.07 8.44
CA LYS A 22 -16.69 -6.58 7.07
C LYS A 22 -16.32 -5.46 6.10
N MET A 23 -16.97 -4.30 6.20
CA MET A 23 -16.64 -3.13 5.36
C MET A 23 -15.21 -2.64 5.64
N ALA A 24 -14.83 -2.45 6.91
CA ALA A 24 -13.49 -2.03 7.28
C ALA A 24 -12.41 -3.05 6.86
N GLY A 25 -12.69 -4.35 7.00
CA GLY A 25 -11.78 -5.41 6.55
C GLY A 25 -11.59 -5.45 5.03
N ASN A 26 -12.66 -5.19 4.26
CA ASN A 26 -12.58 -5.10 2.81
C ASN A 26 -11.79 -3.86 2.37
N GLU A 27 -12.07 -2.70 2.97
CA GLU A 27 -11.33 -1.46 2.70
C GLU A 27 -9.84 -1.62 3.00
N HIS A 28 -9.50 -2.19 4.16
CA HIS A 28 -8.11 -2.47 4.52
C HIS A 28 -7.42 -3.38 3.51
N ARG A 29 -8.10 -4.44 3.04
CA ARG A 29 -7.56 -5.36 2.03
C ARG A 29 -7.33 -4.66 0.68
N THR A 30 -8.25 -3.79 0.26
CA THR A 30 -8.08 -3.02 -0.97
C THR A 30 -6.91 -2.05 -0.88
N ILE A 31 -6.80 -1.31 0.23
CA ILE A 31 -5.67 -0.41 0.49
C ILE A 31 -4.36 -1.21 0.52
N GLN A 32 -4.33 -2.35 1.19
CA GLN A 32 -3.16 -3.21 1.25
C GLN A 32 -2.73 -3.69 -0.14
N ALA A 33 -3.67 -4.16 -0.97
CA ALA A 33 -3.37 -4.61 -2.33
C ALA A 33 -2.78 -3.48 -3.20
N GLN A 34 -3.32 -2.26 -3.10
CA GLN A 34 -2.79 -1.10 -3.82
C GLN A 34 -1.39 -0.71 -3.33
N LEU A 35 -1.16 -0.74 -2.00
CA LEU A 35 0.15 -0.46 -1.42
C LEU A 35 1.20 -1.50 -1.85
N GLU A 36 0.83 -2.78 -1.91
CA GLU A 36 1.68 -3.86 -2.39
C GLU A 36 2.04 -3.67 -3.87
N GLU A 37 1.06 -3.33 -4.72
CA GLU A 37 1.31 -3.04 -6.14
C GLU A 37 2.24 -1.83 -6.32
N SER A 38 1.98 -0.73 -5.61
CA SER A 38 2.84 0.46 -5.65
C SER A 38 4.25 0.18 -5.13
N ALA A 39 4.40 -0.66 -4.10
CA ALA A 39 5.72 -1.07 -3.59
C ALA A 39 6.49 -1.91 -4.63
N SER A 40 5.81 -2.85 -5.29
CA SER A 40 6.40 -3.72 -6.30
C SER A 40 6.87 -2.92 -7.53
N LYS A 41 6.05 -1.97 -8.01
CA LYS A 41 6.42 -1.05 -9.11
C LYS A 41 7.63 -0.19 -8.77
N ARG A 42 7.69 0.40 -7.57
CA ARG A 42 8.84 1.19 -7.12
C ARG A 42 10.12 0.35 -7.06
N ALA A 43 10.05 -0.87 -6.54
CA ALA A 43 11.20 -1.76 -6.50
C ALA A 43 11.69 -2.11 -7.92
N HIS A 44 10.77 -2.38 -8.85
CA HIS A 44 11.10 -2.66 -10.24
C HIS A 44 11.79 -1.47 -10.94
N PHE A 45 11.25 -0.26 -10.81
CA PHE A 45 11.86 0.93 -11.41
C PHE A 45 13.20 1.30 -10.76
N ALA A 46 13.34 1.12 -9.44
CA ALA A 46 14.62 1.26 -8.77
C ALA A 46 15.67 0.27 -9.34
N ALA A 47 15.29 -0.99 -9.57
CA ALA A 47 16.19 -1.99 -10.15
C ALA A 47 16.60 -1.64 -11.59
N ILE A 48 15.67 -1.13 -12.40
CA ILE A 48 15.99 -0.61 -13.74
C ILE A 48 16.97 0.57 -13.62
N GLY A 49 16.68 1.55 -12.77
CA GLY A 49 17.57 2.69 -12.54
C GLY A 49 18.98 2.26 -12.16
N ARG A 50 19.11 1.27 -11.26
CA ARG A 50 20.41 0.68 -10.88
C ARG A 50 21.16 0.08 -12.07
N LYS A 51 20.47 -0.65 -12.95
CA LYS A 51 21.07 -1.20 -14.18
C LYS A 51 21.55 -0.12 -15.15
N HIS A 52 20.97 1.07 -15.09
CA HIS A 52 21.34 2.22 -15.93
C HIS A 52 22.26 3.24 -15.22
N GLY A 53 22.85 2.87 -14.07
CA GLY A 53 23.88 3.68 -13.41
C GLY A 53 23.35 4.70 -12.40
N ILE A 54 22.05 4.77 -12.15
CA ILE A 54 21.50 5.60 -11.08
C ILE A 54 21.97 5.05 -9.73
N THR A 55 22.45 5.92 -8.85
CA THR A 55 22.93 5.54 -7.51
C THR A 55 21.78 5.27 -6.53
N TYR A 56 22.07 4.55 -5.44
CA TYR A 56 21.10 4.37 -4.35
C TYR A 56 20.64 5.71 -3.77
N ARG A 57 21.54 6.70 -3.72
CA ARG A 57 21.26 8.06 -3.25
C ARG A 57 20.24 8.77 -4.10
N GLU A 58 20.43 8.76 -5.42
CA GLU A 58 19.51 9.41 -6.37
C GLU A 58 18.12 8.76 -6.34
N ILE A 59 18.04 7.42 -6.26
CA ILE A 59 16.76 6.72 -6.09
C ILE A 59 16.08 7.13 -4.78
N ALA A 60 16.85 7.23 -3.70
CA ALA A 60 16.35 7.63 -2.39
C ALA A 60 15.81 9.06 -2.40
N GLU A 61 16.52 9.99 -3.05
CA GLU A 61 16.09 11.38 -3.28
C GLU A 61 14.78 11.43 -4.10
N HIS A 62 14.68 10.67 -5.20
CA HIS A 62 13.46 10.61 -6.01
C HIS A 62 12.24 10.04 -5.28
N TYR A 63 12.45 9.08 -4.38
CA TYR A 63 11.37 8.41 -3.66
C TYR A 63 11.07 9.04 -2.30
N GLY A 64 11.87 10.00 -1.84
CA GLY A 64 11.71 10.63 -0.53
C GLY A 64 11.96 9.65 0.63
N VAL A 65 12.91 8.73 0.46
CA VAL A 65 13.27 7.71 1.46
C VAL A 65 14.77 7.73 1.75
N THR A 66 15.24 6.88 2.67
CA THR A 66 16.68 6.71 2.93
C THR A 66 17.31 5.72 1.94
N GLU A 67 18.62 5.83 1.71
CA GLU A 67 19.35 4.82 0.91
C GLU A 67 19.21 3.40 1.47
N GLY A 68 19.17 3.26 2.81
CA GLY A 68 18.96 1.97 3.46
C GLY A 68 17.61 1.35 3.11
N ALA A 69 16.55 2.16 3.00
CA ALA A 69 15.24 1.72 2.55
C ALA A 69 15.27 1.24 1.09
N VAL A 70 16.02 1.93 0.22
CA VAL A 70 16.22 1.50 -1.17
C VAL A 70 16.94 0.16 -1.25
N ARG A 71 18.02 -0.03 -0.48
CA ARG A 71 18.74 -1.31 -0.42
C ARG A 71 17.85 -2.46 0.07
N GLN A 72 17.06 -2.24 1.12
CA GLN A 72 16.13 -3.27 1.61
C GLN A 72 15.03 -3.60 0.59
N MET A 73 14.51 -2.58 -0.10
CA MET A 73 13.51 -2.75 -1.15
C MET A 73 14.06 -3.60 -2.31
N LEU A 74 15.28 -3.32 -2.77
CA LEU A 74 15.93 -4.08 -3.85
C LEU A 74 16.30 -5.50 -3.42
N LYS A 75 16.77 -5.68 -2.17
CA LYS A 75 17.06 -7.01 -1.61
C LYS A 75 15.83 -7.91 -1.60
N ARG A 76 14.63 -7.38 -1.31
CA ARG A 76 13.38 -8.16 -1.30
C ARG A 76 12.98 -8.71 -2.67
N ILE A 77 13.44 -8.08 -3.75
CA ILE A 77 13.15 -8.52 -5.13
C ILE A 77 14.34 -9.21 -5.81
N GLY A 78 15.46 -9.43 -5.09
CA GLY A 78 16.65 -10.10 -5.61
C GLY A 78 17.60 -9.22 -6.43
N GLY A 79 17.53 -7.88 -6.31
CA GLY A 79 18.51 -6.97 -6.89
C GLY A 79 19.64 -6.68 -5.91
N GLU A 80 20.88 -7.02 -6.27
CA GLU A 80 22.12 -6.71 -5.51
C GLU A 80 22.67 -5.31 -5.81
#